data_AF-A0A8S9UQF9-F1
#
_entry.id   AF-A0A8S9UQF9-F1
#
_cell.length_a   1.000
_cell.length_b   1.000
_cell.length_c   1.000
_cell.angle_alpha   90.00
_cell.angle_beta   90.00
_cell.angle_gamma   90.00
#
_symmetry.space_group_name_H-M   'P 1'
#
loop_
_entity.id
_entity.type
_entity.pdbx_description
1 polymer ?
#
loop_
_entity_poly.entity_id
_entity_poly.type
_entity_poly.pdbx_seq_one_letter_code
_entity_poly.pdbx_strand_id
1 'polypeptide(L)'
;MVNHDVLLSGHFVIFHQYSVITQIVLAATYACRNEISTLWLASSSLVQTILESTPQDSGPASTMAPKIRHAAPAFTADAVVDGEFKTVSLSDYKGKYVVLFFYPMDFTFVCPTEIIAFSEKAAEFRKLGCEVLGCSVDSKFSHLAWINTPRKQGGLGELDIPLLADFNKEISQAYDVLIDVGEETGATFRGLFIIDGEGKLRQSTINDCPVGRNVDEILRLVEAFQFTDEHGEVCPAGWKKGKKTIKPTVDASKEYFEAAN
;
A
#
# COMPACT_ATOMS: atom_id res chain seq x y z
N MET A 1 -1.15 -11.12 -109.22
CA MET A 1 -2.59 -10.82 -109.09
C MET A 1 -3.20 -11.86 -108.16
N VAL A 2 -3.90 -11.38 -107.13
CA VAL A 2 -4.86 -12.04 -106.21
C VAL A 2 -4.34 -12.90 -105.04
N ASN A 3 -4.67 -12.36 -103.85
CA ASN A 3 -4.99 -12.90 -102.52
C ASN A 3 -5.26 -14.41 -102.33
N HIS A 4 -4.98 -14.92 -101.14
CA HIS A 4 -5.98 -15.35 -100.13
C HIS A 4 -5.31 -16.05 -98.94
N ASP A 5 -5.84 -15.78 -97.74
CA ASP A 5 -6.12 -16.70 -96.62
C ASP A 5 -5.09 -17.80 -96.31
N VAL A 6 -4.56 -17.94 -95.09
CA VAL A 6 -5.28 -18.46 -93.92
C VAL A 6 -4.45 -18.09 -92.67
N LEU A 7 -4.92 -17.14 -91.86
CA LEU A 7 -4.23 -16.73 -90.61
C LEU A 7 -5.20 -16.68 -89.40
N LEU A 8 -6.25 -17.51 -89.41
CA LEU A 8 -7.33 -17.47 -88.41
C LEU A 8 -7.57 -18.77 -87.62
N SER A 9 -6.72 -19.80 -87.74
CA SER A 9 -6.88 -21.05 -86.99
C SER A 9 -5.98 -21.21 -85.75
N GLY A 10 -4.97 -20.35 -85.57
CA GLY A 10 -4.08 -20.38 -84.40
C GLY A 10 -4.58 -19.62 -83.16
N HIS A 11 -5.63 -18.81 -83.31
CA HIS A 11 -6.15 -17.90 -82.27
C HIS A 11 -7.00 -18.59 -81.18
N PHE A 12 -7.33 -19.88 -81.31
CA PHE A 12 -8.30 -20.53 -80.43
C PHE A 12 -7.71 -21.48 -79.37
N VAL A 13 -6.48 -21.97 -79.55
CA VAL A 13 -5.87 -22.96 -78.63
C VAL A 13 -5.08 -22.30 -77.50
N ILE A 14 -4.55 -21.09 -77.72
CA ILE A 14 -3.71 -20.41 -76.72
C ILE A 14 -4.57 -19.74 -75.64
N PHE A 15 -5.77 -19.24 -75.95
CA PHE A 15 -6.63 -18.51 -74.98
C PHE A 15 -7.28 -19.40 -73.90
N HIS A 16 -7.47 -20.70 -74.14
CA HIS A 16 -8.09 -21.58 -73.16
C HIS A 16 -7.14 -22.01 -72.03
N GLN A 17 -5.83 -21.98 -72.27
CA GLN A 17 -4.83 -22.44 -71.30
C GLN A 17 -4.45 -21.35 -70.27
N TYR A 18 -4.60 -20.07 -70.62
CA TYR A 18 -4.37 -18.94 -69.69
C TYR A 18 -5.54 -18.72 -68.71
N SER A 19 -6.77 -19.09 -69.06
CA SER A 19 -7.96 -18.90 -68.20
C SER A 19 -7.94 -19.80 -66.95
N VAL A 20 -7.52 -21.06 -67.09
CA VAL A 20 -7.49 -22.03 -65.99
C VAL A 20 -6.35 -21.75 -65.00
N ILE A 21 -5.18 -21.32 -65.49
CA ILE A 21 -4.04 -20.96 -64.64
C ILE A 21 -4.35 -19.72 -63.79
N THR A 22 -5.08 -18.75 -64.34
CA THR A 22 -5.45 -17.52 -63.62
C THR A 22 -6.45 -17.81 -62.50
N GLN A 23 -7.41 -18.72 -62.71
CA GLN A 23 -8.36 -19.11 -61.65
C GLN A 23 -7.72 -19.94 -60.52
N ILE A 24 -6.74 -20.79 -60.83
CA ILE A 24 -6.02 -21.58 -59.81
C ILE A 24 -5.13 -20.69 -58.94
N VAL A 25 -4.44 -19.71 -59.54
CA VAL A 25 -3.61 -18.74 -58.79
C VAL A 25 -4.46 -17.82 -57.91
N LEU A 26 -5.65 -17.41 -58.37
CA LEU A 26 -6.59 -16.60 -57.58
C LEU A 26 -7.21 -17.39 -56.41
N ALA A 27 -7.52 -18.67 -56.60
CA ALA A 27 -8.03 -19.54 -55.54
C ALA A 27 -6.97 -19.86 -54.48
N ALA A 28 -5.72 -20.11 -54.88
CA ALA A 28 -4.61 -20.38 -53.96
C ALA A 28 -4.22 -19.15 -53.13
N THR A 29 -4.31 -17.95 -53.70
CA THR A 29 -4.06 -16.69 -52.97
C THR A 29 -5.19 -16.33 -52.00
N TYR A 30 -6.45 -16.69 -52.32
CA TYR A 30 -7.58 -16.49 -51.40
C TYR A 30 -7.57 -17.48 -50.22
N ALA A 31 -7.22 -18.74 -50.45
CA ALA A 31 -7.09 -19.75 -49.40
C ALA A 31 -5.96 -19.40 -48.41
N CYS A 32 -4.80 -18.97 -48.91
CA CYS A 32 -3.65 -18.57 -48.10
C CYS A 32 -3.95 -17.32 -47.24
N ARG A 33 -4.76 -16.37 -47.73
CA ARG A 33 -5.18 -15.17 -46.96
C ARG A 33 -6.09 -15.51 -45.77
N ASN A 34 -6.95 -16.52 -45.88
CA ASN A 34 -7.87 -16.91 -44.81
C ASN A 34 -7.20 -17.81 -43.74
N GLU A 35 -6.20 -18.60 -44.12
CA GLU A 35 -5.40 -19.35 -43.14
C GLU A 35 -4.46 -18.44 -42.33
N ILE A 36 -3.88 -17.41 -42.96
CA ILE A 36 -3.03 -16.45 -42.26
C ILE A 36 -3.85 -15.57 -41.30
N SER A 37 -5.08 -15.18 -41.66
CA SER A 37 -5.94 -14.38 -40.78
C SER A 37 -6.46 -15.17 -39.58
N THR A 38 -6.78 -16.45 -39.77
CA THR A 38 -7.20 -17.36 -38.67
C THR A 38 -6.03 -17.73 -37.76
N LEU A 39 -4.82 -17.90 -38.29
CA LEU A 39 -3.60 -18.07 -37.49
C LEU A 39 -3.24 -16.81 -36.69
N TRP A 40 -3.52 -15.61 -37.23
CA TRP A 40 -3.32 -14.34 -36.51
C TRP A 40 -4.37 -14.09 -35.42
N LEU A 41 -5.62 -14.49 -35.67
CA LEU A 41 -6.69 -14.42 -34.68
C LEU A 41 -6.52 -15.48 -33.56
N ALA A 42 -6.07 -16.69 -33.92
CA ALA A 42 -5.78 -17.75 -32.95
C ALA A 42 -4.54 -17.44 -32.11
N SER A 43 -3.49 -16.86 -32.71
CA SER A 43 -2.32 -16.38 -31.96
C SER A 43 -2.66 -15.20 -31.07
N SER A 44 -3.53 -14.29 -31.53
CA SER A 44 -4.04 -13.18 -30.71
C SER A 44 -4.85 -13.68 -29.51
N SER A 45 -5.76 -14.64 -29.68
CA SER A 45 -6.56 -15.20 -28.58
C SER A 45 -5.73 -15.99 -27.56
N LEU A 46 -4.75 -16.77 -28.02
CA LEU A 46 -3.81 -17.47 -27.13
C LEU A 46 -2.87 -16.51 -26.40
N VAL A 47 -2.38 -15.46 -27.08
CA VAL A 47 -1.58 -14.38 -26.46
C VAL A 47 -2.41 -13.59 -25.46
N GLN A 48 -3.69 -13.32 -25.73
CA GLN A 48 -4.62 -12.66 -24.81
C GLN A 48 -4.85 -13.52 -23.55
N THR A 49 -5.05 -14.83 -23.74
CA THR A 49 -5.25 -15.78 -22.62
C THR A 49 -3.99 -15.93 -21.78
N ILE A 50 -2.79 -15.88 -22.39
CA ILE A 50 -1.50 -15.90 -21.69
C ILE A 50 -1.27 -14.58 -20.94
N LEU A 51 -1.61 -13.43 -21.54
CA LEU A 51 -1.54 -12.11 -20.88
C LEU A 51 -2.54 -11.98 -19.71
N GLU A 52 -3.69 -12.62 -19.79
CA GLU A 52 -4.71 -12.63 -18.73
C GLU A 52 -4.44 -13.67 -17.64
N SER A 53 -3.58 -14.67 -17.89
CA SER A 53 -3.20 -15.71 -16.91
C SER A 53 -1.84 -15.49 -16.24
N THR A 54 -1.05 -14.52 -16.69
CA THR A 54 0.09 -14.03 -15.92
C THR A 54 -0.44 -13.25 -14.71
N PRO A 55 -0.07 -13.62 -13.46
CA PRO A 55 -0.25 -12.73 -12.33
C PRO A 55 0.35 -11.38 -12.70
N GLN A 56 -0.38 -10.28 -12.50
CA GLN A 56 0.20 -8.95 -12.61
C GLN A 56 1.38 -8.88 -11.65
N ASP A 57 2.58 -9.02 -12.18
CA ASP A 57 3.81 -8.71 -11.49
C ASP A 57 3.70 -7.22 -11.14
N SER A 58 3.50 -6.94 -9.86
CA SER A 58 3.40 -5.59 -9.34
C SER A 58 4.75 -4.92 -9.58
N GLY A 59 4.86 -4.19 -10.69
CA GLY A 59 5.89 -3.17 -10.86
C GLY A 59 5.93 -2.27 -9.61
N PRO A 60 7.05 -1.57 -9.36
CA PRO A 60 7.24 -0.81 -8.13
C PRO A 60 6.00 0.02 -7.88
N ALA A 61 5.33 -0.27 -6.76
CA ALA A 61 4.08 0.39 -6.40
C ALA A 61 4.31 1.88 -6.55
N SER A 62 3.60 2.50 -7.50
CA SER A 62 3.56 3.94 -7.65
C SER A 62 3.37 4.52 -6.26
N THR A 63 4.39 5.22 -5.76
CA THR A 63 4.53 5.77 -4.41
C THR A 63 3.44 6.82 -4.20
N MET A 64 2.21 6.37 -3.97
CA MET A 64 1.15 7.22 -3.48
C MET A 64 1.36 7.39 -1.98
N ALA A 65 1.71 8.61 -1.57
CA ALA A 65 1.76 9.00 -0.17
C ALA A 65 0.50 8.50 0.58
N PRO A 66 0.62 8.10 1.85
CA PRO A 66 -0.48 7.52 2.61
C PRO A 66 -1.65 8.50 2.72
N LYS A 67 -2.86 8.04 2.39
CA LYS A 67 -4.07 8.87 2.33
C LYS A 67 -5.11 8.42 3.34
N ILE A 68 -5.63 9.35 4.14
CA ILE A 68 -6.72 9.07 5.08
C ILE A 68 -7.95 8.56 4.31
N ARG A 69 -8.65 7.57 4.88
CA ARG A 69 -9.76 6.78 4.30
C ARG A 69 -9.38 5.74 3.25
N HIS A 70 -8.11 5.67 2.83
CA HIS A 70 -7.61 4.62 1.93
C HIS A 70 -6.92 3.51 2.72
N ALA A 71 -6.70 2.37 2.09
CA ALA A 71 -5.89 1.30 2.65
C ALA A 71 -4.49 1.83 3.01
N ALA A 72 -4.01 1.51 4.20
CA ALA A 72 -2.65 1.84 4.61
C ALA A 72 -1.64 1.03 3.75
N PRO A 73 -0.47 1.60 3.42
CA PRO A 73 0.56 0.87 2.68
C PRO A 73 0.92 -0.44 3.41
N ALA A 74 0.87 -1.55 2.68
CA ALA A 74 1.23 -2.85 3.22
C ALA A 74 2.74 -2.90 3.51
N PHE A 75 3.12 -3.63 4.55
CA PHE A 75 4.52 -3.91 4.87
C PHE A 75 4.66 -5.32 5.44
N THR A 76 5.85 -5.88 5.25
CA THR A 76 6.37 -7.06 5.94
C THR A 76 7.81 -6.74 6.29
N ALA A 77 8.18 -6.83 7.57
CA ALA A 77 9.52 -6.51 8.04
C ALA A 77 9.97 -7.50 9.13
N ASP A 78 11.28 -7.63 9.29
CA ASP A 78 11.81 -8.22 10.51
C ASP A 78 11.63 -7.25 11.68
N ALA A 79 11.31 -7.79 12.85
CA ALA A 79 11.11 -7.03 14.07
C ALA A 79 11.75 -7.74 15.26
N VAL A 80 12.04 -6.98 16.32
CA VAL A 80 12.31 -7.53 17.64
C VAL A 80 11.01 -7.55 18.43
N VAL A 81 10.59 -8.74 18.87
CA VAL A 81 9.34 -8.97 19.61
C VAL A 81 9.67 -9.86 20.80
N ASP A 82 9.44 -9.39 22.02
CA ASP A 82 9.78 -10.10 23.26
C ASP A 82 11.27 -10.54 23.32
N GLY A 83 12.17 -9.72 22.75
CA GLY A 83 13.61 -10.01 22.68
C GLY A 83 14.03 -10.99 21.58
N GLU A 84 13.10 -11.48 20.75
CA GLU A 84 13.38 -12.42 19.65
C GLU A 84 13.17 -11.77 18.29
N PHE A 85 13.86 -12.27 17.26
CA PHE A 85 13.61 -11.86 15.88
C PHE A 85 12.39 -12.58 15.31
N LYS A 86 11.40 -11.81 14.87
CA LYS A 86 10.19 -12.33 14.20
C LYS A 86 9.91 -11.52 12.94
N THR A 87 9.28 -12.13 11.95
CA THR A 87 8.75 -11.40 10.79
C THR A 87 7.33 -10.94 11.12
N VAL A 88 7.05 -9.66 10.89
CA VAL A 88 5.77 -9.01 11.21
C VAL A 88 5.24 -8.33 9.95
N SER A 89 3.98 -8.56 9.63
CA SER A 89 3.26 -7.93 8.53
C SER A 89 2.08 -7.11 9.03
N LEU A 90 1.71 -6.04 8.31
CA LEU A 90 0.49 -5.28 8.64
C LEU A 90 -0.77 -6.18 8.62
N SER A 91 -0.80 -7.17 7.73
CA SER A 91 -1.90 -8.14 7.61
C SER A 91 -2.14 -8.98 8.87
N ASP A 92 -1.13 -9.15 9.71
CA ASP A 92 -1.21 -9.95 10.95
C ASP A 92 -2.16 -9.30 11.98
N TYR A 93 -2.42 -8.00 11.82
CA TYR A 93 -3.25 -7.18 12.68
C TYR A 93 -4.66 -6.96 12.12
N LYS A 94 -5.07 -7.69 11.09
CA LYS A 94 -6.42 -7.57 10.52
C LYS A 94 -7.49 -7.78 11.60
N GLY A 95 -8.47 -6.88 11.67
CA GLY A 95 -9.51 -6.87 12.69
C GLY A 95 -9.12 -6.15 13.99
N LYS A 96 -7.88 -5.69 14.13
CA LYS A 96 -7.41 -4.85 15.24
C LYS A 96 -7.04 -3.46 14.72
N TYR A 97 -7.18 -2.45 15.58
CA TYR A 97 -6.55 -1.16 15.32
C TYR A 97 -5.02 -1.30 15.43
N VAL A 98 -4.29 -0.48 14.67
CA VAL A 98 -2.82 -0.41 14.72
C VAL A 98 -2.38 1.03 14.82
N VAL A 99 -1.55 1.33 15.82
CA VAL A 99 -0.74 2.54 15.87
C VAL A 99 0.64 2.19 15.35
N LEU A 100 0.97 2.62 14.14
CA LEU A 100 2.31 2.52 13.58
C LEU A 100 3.03 3.86 13.77
N PHE A 101 4.15 3.86 14.49
CA PHE A 101 4.93 5.07 14.68
C PHE A 101 6.39 4.87 14.25
N PHE A 102 6.89 5.84 13.49
CA PHE A 102 8.26 5.94 13.06
C PHE A 102 9.05 6.82 14.03
N TYR A 103 10.33 6.50 14.21
CA TYR A 103 11.27 7.33 14.96
C TYR A 103 12.61 7.41 14.20
N PRO A 104 13.33 8.55 14.30
CA PRO A 104 14.49 8.79 13.46
C PRO A 104 15.57 7.71 13.49
N MET A 105 16.07 7.35 14.68
CA MET A 105 17.23 6.47 14.82
C MET A 105 17.37 5.92 16.25
N ASP A 106 17.88 4.70 16.36
CA ASP A 106 18.34 4.07 17.60
C ASP A 106 19.44 4.89 18.30
N PHE A 107 19.57 4.74 19.62
CA PHE A 107 20.61 5.38 20.45
C PHE A 107 20.67 6.93 20.39
N THR A 108 19.56 7.57 20.05
CA THR A 108 19.41 9.04 20.06
C THR A 108 18.60 9.53 21.27
N PHE A 109 18.24 10.81 21.32
CA PHE A 109 17.79 11.49 22.55
C PHE A 109 16.29 11.37 22.84
N VAL A 110 15.43 11.79 21.89
CA VAL A 110 13.97 11.83 22.09
C VAL A 110 13.31 10.47 21.82
N CYS A 111 13.84 9.71 20.86
CA CYS A 111 13.33 8.40 20.45
C CYS A 111 13.09 7.42 21.62
N PRO A 112 14.03 7.21 22.56
CA PRO A 112 13.80 6.27 23.66
C PRO A 112 12.64 6.71 24.57
N THR A 113 12.42 8.02 24.72
CA THR A 113 11.33 8.53 25.57
C THR A 113 9.95 8.19 24.98
N GLU A 114 9.81 8.26 23.66
CA GLU A 114 8.55 7.92 22.98
C GLU A 114 8.30 6.41 22.99
N ILE A 115 9.31 5.61 22.65
CA ILE A 115 9.21 4.14 22.60
C ILE A 115 8.85 3.58 23.98
N ILE A 116 9.51 4.07 25.04
CA ILE A 116 9.22 3.68 26.41
C ILE A 116 7.79 4.08 26.81
N ALA A 117 7.36 5.30 26.50
CA ALA A 117 6.01 5.77 26.84
C ALA A 117 4.91 4.96 26.16
N PHE A 118 5.09 4.59 24.88
CA PHE A 118 4.18 3.68 24.18
C PHE A 118 4.20 2.28 24.78
N SER A 119 5.38 1.75 25.09
CA SER A 119 5.53 0.43 25.72
C SER A 119 4.83 0.35 27.07
N GLU A 120 4.98 1.38 27.93
CA GLU A 120 4.35 1.40 29.25
C GLU A 120 2.81 1.47 29.17
N LYS A 121 2.28 2.08 28.10
CA LYS A 121 0.84 2.19 27.82
C LYS A 121 0.32 1.09 26.89
N ALA A 122 1.13 0.14 26.44
CA ALA A 122 0.74 -0.90 25.49
C ALA A 122 -0.49 -1.69 25.97
N ALA A 123 -0.57 -2.00 27.27
CA ALA A 123 -1.72 -2.65 27.86
C ALA A 123 -3.02 -1.83 27.76
N GLU A 124 -2.96 -0.50 27.76
CA GLU A 124 -4.14 0.36 27.54
C GLU A 124 -4.63 0.27 26.10
N PHE A 125 -3.72 0.29 25.11
CA PHE A 125 -4.07 0.10 23.70
C PHE A 125 -4.68 -1.29 23.44
N ARG A 126 -4.09 -2.35 24.01
CA ARG A 126 -4.62 -3.72 23.82
C ARG A 126 -6.02 -3.91 24.41
N LYS A 127 -6.36 -3.22 25.50
CA LYS A 127 -7.73 -3.23 26.05
C LYS A 127 -8.77 -2.66 25.07
N LEU A 128 -8.33 -1.79 24.16
CA LEU A 128 -9.15 -1.24 23.08
C LEU A 128 -9.09 -2.10 21.81
N GLY A 129 -8.42 -3.26 21.82
CA GLY A 129 -8.19 -4.04 20.60
C GLY A 129 -7.25 -3.32 19.61
N CYS A 130 -6.33 -2.51 20.12
CA CYS A 130 -5.32 -1.81 19.34
C CYS A 130 -3.91 -2.33 19.69
N GLU A 131 -3.09 -2.58 18.67
CA GLU A 131 -1.66 -2.89 18.84
C GLU A 131 -0.81 -1.67 18.47
N VAL A 132 0.39 -1.57 19.05
CA VAL A 132 1.31 -0.45 18.82
C VAL A 132 2.62 -1.00 18.28
N LEU A 133 3.10 -0.41 17.18
CA LEU A 133 4.27 -0.86 16.43
C LEU A 133 5.26 0.31 16.28
N GLY A 134 6.50 0.15 16.73
CA GLY A 134 7.57 1.11 16.49
C GLY A 134 8.38 0.72 15.26
N CYS A 135 8.83 1.69 14.45
CA CYS A 135 9.60 1.44 13.23
C CYS A 135 10.73 2.46 13.08
N SER A 136 11.92 2.02 12.68
CA SER A 136 12.96 2.93 12.18
C SER A 136 13.76 2.24 11.07
N VAL A 137 14.69 2.99 10.48
CA VAL A 137 15.58 2.52 9.42
C VAL A 137 16.76 1.68 9.94
N ASP A 138 16.82 1.43 11.25
CA ASP A 138 17.88 0.65 11.87
C ASP A 138 17.67 -0.85 11.65
N SER A 139 18.74 -1.63 11.85
CA SER A 139 18.65 -3.09 11.73
C SER A 139 18.03 -3.72 12.98
N LYS A 140 17.40 -4.89 12.84
CA LYS A 140 16.90 -5.70 13.98
C LYS A 140 17.98 -5.99 15.04
N PHE A 141 19.25 -6.07 14.63
CA PHE A 141 20.37 -6.26 15.55
C PHE A 141 20.64 -5.02 16.41
N SER A 142 20.51 -3.82 15.82
CA SER A 142 20.59 -2.56 16.55
C SER A 142 19.47 -2.44 17.58
N HIS A 143 18.23 -2.74 17.18
CA HIS A 143 17.09 -2.75 18.09
C HIS A 143 17.31 -3.67 19.29
N LEU A 144 17.77 -4.91 19.05
CA LEU A 144 18.03 -5.86 20.13
C LEU A 144 19.15 -5.36 21.07
N ALA A 145 20.21 -4.77 20.53
CA ALA A 145 21.27 -4.17 21.34
C ALA A 145 20.74 -3.00 22.19
N TRP A 146 19.84 -2.19 21.63
CA TRP A 146 19.28 -1.03 22.31
C TRP A 146 18.26 -1.42 23.40
N ILE A 147 17.46 -2.45 23.16
CA ILE A 147 16.59 -3.12 24.15
C ILE A 147 17.43 -3.64 25.33
N ASN A 148 18.55 -4.30 25.04
CA ASN A 148 19.46 -4.82 26.07
C ASN A 148 20.25 -3.73 26.82
N THR A 149 20.20 -2.48 26.35
CA THR A 149 20.86 -1.36 27.02
C THR A 149 19.96 -0.84 28.15
N PRO A 150 20.48 -0.62 29.38
CA PRO A 150 19.68 -0.10 30.48
C PRO A 150 19.15 1.32 30.21
N ARG A 151 17.91 1.61 30.62
CA ARG A 151 17.29 2.95 30.48
C ARG A 151 18.14 4.10 31.05
N LYS A 152 18.86 3.85 32.15
CA LYS A 152 19.77 4.83 32.78
C LYS A 152 20.96 5.23 31.89
N GLN A 153 21.25 4.45 30.85
CA GLN A 153 22.31 4.71 29.87
C GLN A 153 21.74 5.15 28.51
N GLY A 154 20.46 5.53 28.45
CA GLY A 154 19.79 5.91 27.20
C GLY A 154 19.29 4.71 26.38
N GLY A 155 19.27 3.51 26.96
CA GLY A 155 18.66 2.33 26.35
C GLY A 155 17.14 2.23 26.57
N LEU A 156 16.54 1.15 26.09
CA LEU A 156 15.09 0.95 26.19
C LEU A 156 14.69 0.04 27.36
N GLY A 157 15.54 -0.93 27.72
CA GLY A 157 15.17 -2.01 28.63
C GLY A 157 14.08 -2.91 28.03
N GLU A 158 13.39 -3.66 28.88
CA GLU A 158 12.25 -4.49 28.44
C GLU A 158 11.15 -3.63 27.81
N LEU A 159 10.62 -4.10 26.68
CA LEU A 159 9.56 -3.48 25.90
C LEU A 159 8.40 -4.45 25.72
N ASP A 160 7.20 -3.87 25.64
CA ASP A 160 5.91 -4.54 25.44
C ASP A 160 5.33 -4.22 24.05
N ILE A 161 6.17 -3.72 23.14
CA ILE A 161 5.83 -3.40 21.75
C ILE A 161 6.92 -3.92 20.81
N PRO A 162 6.55 -4.38 19.60
CA PRO A 162 7.52 -4.76 18.58
C PRO A 162 8.22 -3.54 17.99
N LEU A 163 9.51 -3.70 17.67
CA LEU A 163 10.31 -2.73 16.91
C LEU A 163 10.66 -3.31 15.54
N LEU A 164 10.09 -2.73 14.48
CA LEU A 164 10.28 -3.11 13.09
C LEU A 164 11.54 -2.46 12.51
N ALA A 165 12.33 -3.27 11.81
CA ALA A 165 13.56 -2.87 11.14
C ALA A 165 13.31 -2.59 9.65
N ASP A 166 13.15 -1.33 9.28
CA ASP A 166 13.01 -0.85 7.91
C ASP A 166 14.38 -0.54 7.28
N PHE A 167 15.29 -1.51 7.32
CA PHE A 167 16.68 -1.30 6.92
C PHE A 167 16.83 -0.91 5.43
N ASN A 168 15.94 -1.41 4.57
CA ASN A 168 15.84 -1.07 3.15
C ASN A 168 15.08 0.24 2.87
N LYS A 169 14.44 0.85 3.88
CA LYS A 169 13.73 2.15 3.82
C LYS A 169 12.44 2.13 3.00
N GLU A 170 11.97 0.95 2.61
CA GLU A 170 10.78 0.81 1.76
C GLU A 170 9.52 1.19 2.54
N ILE A 171 9.45 0.85 3.84
CA ILE A 171 8.29 1.16 4.68
C ILE A 171 8.23 2.67 4.91
N SER A 172 9.35 3.29 5.27
CA SER A 172 9.44 4.74 5.51
C SER A 172 9.14 5.55 4.24
N GLN A 173 9.53 5.07 3.06
CA GLN A 173 9.17 5.66 1.78
C GLN A 173 7.67 5.50 1.47
N ALA A 174 7.11 4.31 1.68
CA ALA A 174 5.71 4.04 1.42
C ALA A 174 4.77 4.87 2.32
N TYR A 175 5.21 5.16 3.55
CA TYR A 175 4.51 6.03 4.50
C TYR A 175 4.91 7.51 4.39
N ASP A 176 5.75 7.90 3.43
CA ASP A 176 6.17 9.29 3.17
C ASP A 176 6.75 10.00 4.41
N VAL A 177 7.63 9.30 5.13
CA VAL A 177 8.29 9.81 6.36
C VAL A 177 9.81 9.73 6.30
N LEU A 178 10.38 9.19 5.22
CA LEU A 178 11.83 9.18 5.03
C LEU A 178 12.35 10.60 4.77
N ILE A 179 13.36 11.02 5.50
CA ILE A 179 14.02 12.31 5.32
C ILE A 179 14.99 12.21 4.14
N ASP A 180 14.78 13.04 3.13
CA ASP A 180 15.60 13.11 1.90
C ASP A 180 16.45 14.39 1.80
N VAL A 181 16.35 15.27 2.81
CA VAL A 181 17.06 16.55 2.87
C VAL A 181 17.62 16.81 4.28
N GLY A 182 18.76 17.48 4.35
CA GLY A 182 19.36 17.90 5.63
C GLY A 182 20.28 16.86 6.26
N GLU A 183 20.71 17.11 7.50
CA GLU A 183 21.70 16.28 8.21
C GLU A 183 21.12 14.92 8.62
N GLU A 184 19.81 14.83 8.83
CA GLU A 184 19.11 13.58 9.16
C GLU A 184 18.71 12.76 7.91
N THR A 185 19.25 13.08 6.73
CA THR A 185 18.96 12.33 5.49
C THR A 185 19.18 10.83 5.69
N GLY A 186 18.18 10.04 5.33
CA GLY A 186 18.17 8.58 5.48
C GLY A 186 17.56 8.07 6.78
N ALA A 187 17.25 8.94 7.75
CA ALA A 187 16.39 8.67 8.90
C ALA A 187 14.92 8.98 8.58
N THR A 188 14.03 8.83 9.56
CA THR A 188 12.61 9.20 9.41
C THR A 188 12.26 10.45 10.20
N PHE A 189 11.26 11.21 9.75
CA PHE A 189 10.52 12.10 10.61
C PHE A 189 9.80 11.31 11.72
N ARG A 190 9.30 12.00 12.74
CA ARG A 190 8.46 11.40 13.80
C ARG A 190 7.03 11.22 13.31
N GLY A 191 6.85 10.35 12.31
CA GLY A 191 5.55 10.03 11.74
C GLY A 191 4.78 9.01 12.55
N LEU A 192 3.48 9.20 12.72
CA LEU A 192 2.58 8.27 13.39
C LEU A 192 1.30 8.13 12.58
N PHE A 193 0.80 6.89 12.49
CA PHE A 193 -0.36 6.52 11.70
C PHE A 193 -1.29 5.65 12.53
N ILE A 194 -2.58 6.01 12.56
CA ILE A 194 -3.64 5.18 13.15
C ILE A 194 -4.37 4.48 12.02
N ILE A 195 -4.34 3.15 12.03
CA ILE A 195 -4.92 2.25 11.03
C ILE A 195 -6.05 1.48 11.71
N ASP A 196 -7.23 1.42 11.10
CA ASP A 196 -8.38 0.70 11.66
C ASP A 196 -8.34 -0.82 11.41
N GLY A 197 -9.30 -1.54 11.99
CA GLY A 197 -9.42 -2.99 11.83
C GLY A 197 -9.68 -3.48 10.39
N GLU A 198 -10.08 -2.60 9.48
CA GLU A 198 -10.22 -2.90 8.05
C GLU A 198 -8.93 -2.62 7.26
N GLY A 199 -7.89 -2.13 7.94
CA GLY A 199 -6.62 -1.74 7.32
C GLY A 199 -6.65 -0.37 6.66
N LYS A 200 -7.64 0.48 6.97
CA LYS A 200 -7.73 1.84 6.42
C LYS A 200 -7.03 2.84 7.33
N LEU A 201 -6.31 3.78 6.73
CA LEU A 201 -5.67 4.87 7.46
C LEU A 201 -6.72 5.88 7.94
N ARG A 202 -6.73 6.18 9.24
CA ARG A 202 -7.69 7.09 9.88
C ARG A 202 -7.07 8.43 10.26
N GLN A 203 -5.80 8.43 10.62
CA GLN A 203 -5.11 9.63 11.11
C GLN A 203 -3.60 9.52 10.87
N SER A 204 -2.97 10.65 10.62
CA SER A 204 -1.52 10.79 10.59
C SER A 204 -1.04 12.04 11.35
N THR A 205 0.06 11.91 12.08
CA THR A 205 0.78 13.02 12.73
C THR A 205 2.24 12.92 12.33
N ILE A 206 2.79 13.96 11.71
CA ILE A 206 4.22 14.05 11.40
C ILE A 206 4.80 15.21 12.20
N ASN A 207 5.71 14.89 13.13
CA ASN A 207 6.49 15.90 13.83
C ASN A 207 7.89 15.99 13.22
N ASP A 208 8.44 17.20 13.21
CA ASP A 208 9.88 17.40 13.00
C ASP A 208 10.69 16.73 14.14
N CYS A 209 11.95 16.41 13.85
CA CYS A 209 12.85 15.64 14.72
C CYS A 209 12.99 16.14 16.18
N PRO A 210 12.99 17.45 16.49
CA PRO A 210 13.25 17.91 17.87
C PRO A 210 12.05 17.80 18.82
N VAL A 211 10.83 17.52 18.32
CA VAL A 211 9.60 17.55 19.15
C VAL A 211 8.94 16.17 19.25
N GLY A 212 8.95 15.57 20.44
CA GLY A 212 8.27 14.31 20.73
C GLY A 212 6.74 14.41 20.69
N ARG A 213 6.08 13.27 20.48
CA ARG A 213 4.63 13.11 20.43
C ARG A 213 4.04 12.88 21.83
N ASN A 214 2.72 13.05 21.94
CA ASN A 214 1.97 12.80 23.16
C ASN A 214 1.15 11.50 23.05
N VAL A 215 1.53 10.47 23.82
CA VAL A 215 0.87 9.15 23.80
C VAL A 215 -0.59 9.22 24.25
N ASP A 216 -0.94 10.10 25.18
CA ASP A 216 -2.32 10.24 25.66
C ASP A 216 -3.25 10.79 24.58
N GLU A 217 -2.73 11.64 23.69
CA GLU A 217 -3.50 12.12 22.53
C GLU A 217 -3.75 10.99 21.52
N ILE A 218 -2.78 10.12 21.32
CA ILE A 218 -2.94 8.97 20.42
C ILE A 218 -3.99 7.99 20.98
N LEU A 219 -3.94 7.71 22.28
CA LEU A 219 -4.95 6.89 22.94
C LEU A 219 -6.35 7.50 22.81
N ARG A 220 -6.48 8.82 23.04
CA ARG A 220 -7.74 9.56 22.85
C ARG A 220 -8.28 9.45 21.43
N LEU A 221 -7.41 9.53 20.42
CA LEU A 221 -7.79 9.41 19.01
C LEU A 221 -8.28 8.00 18.67
N VAL A 222 -7.61 6.95 19.17
CA VAL A 222 -8.06 5.55 19.01
C VAL A 222 -9.45 5.37 19.62
N GLU A 223 -9.67 5.84 20.86
CA GLU A 223 -10.99 5.80 21.51
C GLU A 223 -12.06 6.55 20.70
N ALA A 224 -11.71 7.72 20.14
CA ALA A 224 -12.63 8.52 19.35
C ALA A 224 -13.05 7.83 18.06
N PHE A 225 -12.09 7.28 17.30
CA PHE A 225 -12.41 6.57 16.05
C PHE A 225 -13.28 5.34 16.31
N GLN A 226 -12.96 4.56 17.34
CA GLN A 226 -13.77 3.40 17.73
C GLN A 226 -15.20 3.80 18.13
N PHE A 227 -15.36 4.89 18.88
CA PHE A 227 -16.67 5.42 19.22
C PHE A 227 -17.48 5.80 17.97
N THR A 228 -16.84 6.49 17.01
CA THR A 228 -17.52 6.87 15.76
C THR A 228 -17.88 5.67 14.89
N ASP A 229 -17.04 4.62 14.89
CA ASP A 229 -17.28 3.38 14.15
C ASP A 229 -18.44 2.59 14.76
N GLU A 230 -18.58 2.57 16.09
CA GLU A 230 -19.63 1.85 16.80
C GLU A 230 -20.99 2.56 16.76
N HIS A 231 -21.01 3.89 16.94
CA HIS A 231 -22.26 4.64 17.16
C HIS A 231 -22.73 5.48 15.97
N GLY A 232 -21.86 5.78 15.00
CA GLY A 232 -22.18 6.65 13.87
C GLY A 232 -22.41 8.12 14.23
N GLU A 233 -22.16 8.51 15.48
CA GLU A 233 -22.09 9.91 15.92
C GLU A 233 -20.68 10.48 15.67
N VAL A 234 -20.51 11.80 15.80
CA VAL A 234 -19.20 12.46 15.64
C VAL A 234 -18.70 13.06 16.96
N CYS A 235 -17.38 13.01 17.13
CA CYS A 235 -16.70 13.51 18.32
C CYS A 235 -16.29 15.00 18.14
N PRO A 236 -16.69 15.92 19.04
CA PRO A 236 -16.28 17.32 18.99
C PRO A 236 -14.79 17.53 19.35
N ALA A 237 -14.32 18.77 19.21
CA ALA A 237 -12.95 19.15 19.55
C ALA A 237 -12.60 18.80 21.01
N GLY A 238 -11.47 18.15 21.22
CA GLY A 238 -11.01 17.72 22.56
C GLY A 238 -11.88 16.63 23.21
N TRP A 239 -12.73 15.94 22.45
CA TRP A 239 -13.57 14.86 22.97
C TRP A 239 -12.73 13.78 23.67
N LYS A 240 -13.25 13.32 24.81
CA LYS A 240 -12.73 12.20 25.60
C LYS A 240 -13.89 11.26 25.92
N LYS A 241 -13.60 9.99 26.18
CA LYS A 241 -14.60 8.98 26.54
C LYS A 241 -15.56 9.48 27.62
N GLY A 242 -16.87 9.30 27.38
CA GLY A 242 -17.94 9.76 28.27
C GLY A 242 -18.37 11.23 28.10
N LYS A 243 -17.75 12.00 27.20
CA LYS A 243 -18.22 13.35 26.84
C LYS A 243 -19.28 13.32 25.75
N LYS A 244 -20.10 14.37 25.69
CA LYS A 244 -21.16 14.54 24.71
C LYS A 244 -20.62 14.51 23.28
N THR A 245 -21.43 13.98 22.38
CA THR A 245 -21.18 13.78 20.95
C THR A 245 -22.28 14.44 20.12
N ILE A 246 -22.10 14.47 18.80
CA ILE A 246 -23.01 15.14 17.87
C ILE A 246 -23.59 14.09 16.92
N LYS A 247 -24.92 14.00 16.83
CA LYS A 247 -25.60 13.24 15.78
C LYS A 247 -25.48 14.00 14.46
N PRO A 248 -24.94 13.39 13.38
CA PRO A 248 -24.55 14.11 12.16
C PRO A 248 -25.73 14.42 11.22
N THR A 249 -26.80 15.02 11.74
CA THR A 249 -27.90 15.59 10.95
C THR A 249 -28.22 17.00 11.42
N VAL A 250 -28.74 17.84 10.53
CA VAL A 250 -29.03 19.26 10.82
C VAL A 250 -29.96 19.41 12.03
N ASP A 251 -30.99 18.57 12.14
CA ASP A 251 -31.94 18.67 13.26
C ASP A 251 -31.44 18.00 14.52
N ALA A 252 -30.83 16.81 14.44
CA ALA A 252 -30.37 16.09 15.63
C ALA A 252 -29.13 16.75 16.27
N SER A 253 -28.30 17.45 15.49
CA SER A 253 -27.13 18.17 16.02
C SER A 253 -27.50 19.33 16.94
N LYS A 254 -28.72 19.89 16.84
CA LYS A 254 -29.20 20.98 17.71
C LYS A 254 -29.20 20.60 19.18
N GLU A 255 -29.48 19.33 19.50
CA GLU A 255 -29.44 18.79 20.87
C GLU A 255 -28.07 19.04 21.54
N TYR A 256 -26.99 18.85 20.78
CA TYR A 256 -25.64 19.13 21.27
C TYR A 256 -25.40 20.63 21.43
N PHE A 257 -25.71 21.42 20.40
CA PHE A 257 -25.40 22.86 20.40
C PHE A 257 -26.20 23.65 21.43
N GLU A 258 -27.46 23.29 21.70
CA GLU A 258 -28.26 23.85 22.79
C GLU A 258 -27.68 23.49 24.16
N ALA A 259 -27.13 22.29 24.32
CA ALA A 259 -26.62 21.83 25.61
C ALA A 259 -25.14 22.18 25.86
N ALA A 260 -24.47 22.81 24.90
CA ALA A 260 -23.07 23.23 24.94
C ALA A 260 -22.89 24.75 25.05
N ASN A 261 -23.98 25.52 24.93
CA ASN A 261 -24.02 26.99 25.04
C ASN A 261 -25.09 27.42 26.05
#